data_AF-A0A1Q8VPG7-F1
#
_entry.id   AF-A0A1Q8VPG7-F1
#
_cell.length_a   1.000
_cell.length_b   1.000
_cell.length_c   1.000
_cell.angle_alpha   90.00
_cell.angle_beta   90.00
_cell.angle_gamma   90.00
#
_symmetry.space_group_name_H-M   'P 1'
#
loop_
_entity.id
_entity.type
_entity.pdbx_description
1 polymer ?
#
loop_
_entity_poly.entity_id
_entity_poly.type
_entity_poly.pdbx_seq_one_letter_code
_entity_poly.pdbx_strand_id
1 'polypeptide(L)'
;MDTSSFLPAKSKLEAVARLYAAAQAPAEPLGPGSKEKKSVLTKTAECLSLDVDESAPKDVLARQILEALDQAWDRSFSSTGQTITLRGLNAILAATEAELQRRAVREMRGVIPTLPDWFAPARDKLEAVRRISSITGGRPQDLGPGSKERKSVLTDLVDNLGLPLDSRLTKTKLAEAIAAALDMPWNDSCWSSGQTVTLNGLNAVLAGAEQRVLHGHGTKLIRLQQEARLLVAALAASCPSHWDGRACVQEMLKSEYSKARGTEWAGWYFEFVGLPALINAYGGGPVRIGATEFDYARNFVWDLKTHGQEKLASPEKVSGEALLNDHESILQCVDERGSIGFLILSGASSFDGFIEFDAWHRKMRGASESRSPRPRRLKVSLHPVTLQAYVFQGTAEVEQALADGVLKVFRQGHQPSGKPRRPKLDLVLRKAQEAGIVMAQHDFAA
;
A
#
# COMPACT_ATOMS: atom_id res chain seq x y z
N MET A 1 1.13 -25.36 -4.85
CA MET A 1 0.86 -23.94 -4.57
C MET A 1 1.47 -23.18 -5.72
N ASP A 2 0.62 -22.59 -6.55
CA ASP A 2 1.05 -21.88 -7.75
C ASP A 2 2.00 -20.76 -7.35
N THR A 3 3.17 -20.71 -7.98
CA THR A 3 4.20 -19.70 -7.72
C THR A 3 3.57 -18.32 -7.81
N SER A 4 3.64 -17.53 -6.73
CA SER A 4 3.22 -16.12 -6.70
C SER A 4 3.76 -15.43 -7.96
N SER A 5 2.91 -15.24 -8.95
CA SER A 5 3.28 -14.59 -10.19
C SER A 5 3.67 -13.15 -9.85
N PHE A 6 4.91 -12.77 -10.15
CA PHE A 6 5.40 -11.42 -9.91
C PHE A 6 4.43 -10.39 -10.50
N LEU A 7 3.97 -9.46 -9.67
CA LEU A 7 3.17 -8.32 -10.11
C LEU A 7 4.12 -7.16 -10.42
N PRO A 8 4.25 -6.72 -11.69
CA PRO A 8 5.10 -5.58 -12.02
C PRO A 8 4.51 -4.30 -11.45
N ALA A 9 5.37 -3.44 -10.89
CA ALA A 9 4.98 -2.11 -10.49
C ALA A 9 4.55 -1.28 -11.70
N LYS A 10 3.52 -0.45 -11.50
CA LYS A 10 2.89 0.35 -12.55
C LYS A 10 3.57 1.69 -12.78
N SER A 11 4.39 2.16 -11.83
CA SER A 11 5.18 3.39 -11.89
C SER A 11 6.57 3.22 -11.27
N LYS A 12 7.49 4.14 -11.58
CA LYS A 12 8.79 4.22 -10.89
C LYS A 12 8.65 4.44 -9.39
N LEU A 13 7.67 5.25 -9.00
CA LEU A 13 7.42 5.58 -7.59
C LEU A 13 7.03 4.32 -6.80
N GLU A 14 6.13 3.51 -7.35
CA GLU A 14 5.74 2.23 -6.75
C GLU A 14 6.91 1.24 -6.75
N ALA A 15 7.65 1.11 -7.86
CA ALA A 15 8.79 0.19 -7.94
C ALA A 15 9.85 0.52 -6.88
N VAL A 16 10.17 1.81 -6.69
CA VAL A 16 11.11 2.27 -5.66
C VAL A 16 10.57 2.02 -4.26
N ALA A 17 9.28 2.28 -4.00
CA ALA A 17 8.65 1.97 -2.72
C ALA A 17 8.75 0.48 -2.38
N ARG A 18 8.49 -0.40 -3.36
CA ARG A 18 8.59 -1.85 -3.23
C ARG A 18 10.04 -2.35 -3.10
N LEU A 19 11.00 -1.70 -3.73
CA LEU A 19 12.42 -2.02 -3.55
C LEU A 19 12.92 -1.63 -2.15
N TYR A 20 12.60 -0.44 -1.65
CA TYR A 20 12.95 -0.06 -0.26
C TYR A 20 12.30 -1.00 0.76
N ALA A 21 11.03 -1.32 0.52
CA ALA A 21 10.27 -2.32 1.23
C ALA A 21 10.97 -3.70 1.27
N ALA A 22 11.41 -4.20 0.11
CA ALA A 22 12.10 -5.48 -0.01
C ALA A 22 13.50 -5.44 0.63
N ALA A 23 14.20 -4.31 0.49
CA ALA A 23 15.52 -4.04 1.05
C ALA A 23 15.49 -3.73 2.56
N GLN A 24 14.30 -3.73 3.20
CA GLN A 24 14.15 -3.46 4.63
C GLN A 24 14.74 -2.10 5.05
N ALA A 25 14.62 -1.10 4.18
CA ALA A 25 15.26 0.20 4.32
C ALA A 25 14.22 1.34 4.34
N PRO A 26 14.46 2.42 5.11
CA PRO A 26 13.59 3.59 5.11
C PRO A 26 13.44 4.16 3.69
N ALA A 27 12.19 4.32 3.25
CA ALA A 27 11.91 4.84 1.92
C ALA A 27 12.35 6.29 1.78
N GLU A 28 13.01 6.60 0.66
CA GLU A 28 13.31 7.96 0.26
C GLU A 28 12.43 8.38 -0.93
N PRO A 29 12.00 9.65 -1.01
CA PRO A 29 11.29 10.15 -2.17
C PRO A 29 12.17 10.08 -3.43
N LEU A 30 11.53 10.07 -4.60
CA LEU A 30 12.25 10.20 -5.87
C LEU A 30 13.07 11.50 -5.89
N GLY A 31 14.24 11.45 -6.53
CA GLY A 31 15.07 12.62 -6.76
C GLY A 31 14.50 13.55 -7.83
N PRO A 32 15.17 14.69 -8.08
CA PRO A 32 14.75 15.66 -9.09
C PRO A 32 14.47 15.02 -10.46
N GLY A 33 13.32 15.36 -11.04
CA GLY A 33 12.87 14.82 -12.33
C GLY A 33 12.28 13.40 -12.27
N SER A 34 11.73 12.99 -11.12
CA SER A 34 11.14 11.65 -10.90
C SER A 34 12.14 10.51 -11.12
N LYS A 35 13.42 10.77 -10.84
CA LYS A 35 14.49 9.78 -10.96
C LYS A 35 14.69 9.04 -9.66
N GLU A 36 14.90 7.74 -9.76
CA GLU A 36 15.34 6.92 -8.63
C GLU A 36 16.66 7.45 -8.08
N LYS A 37 16.74 7.53 -6.74
CA LYS A 37 18.00 7.81 -6.05
C LYS A 37 18.89 6.58 -6.09
N LYS A 38 20.20 6.78 -6.10
CA LYS A 38 21.17 5.67 -6.05
C LYS A 38 21.01 4.82 -4.78
N SER A 39 20.54 5.41 -3.68
CA SER A 39 20.35 4.72 -2.41
C SER A 39 19.39 3.53 -2.47
N VAL A 40 18.39 3.51 -3.36
CA VAL A 40 17.52 2.33 -3.51
C VAL A 40 18.30 1.11 -3.98
N LEU A 41 19.27 1.31 -4.88
CA LEU A 41 20.12 0.25 -5.43
C LEU A 41 21.14 -0.22 -4.39
N THR A 42 21.82 0.71 -3.71
CA THR A 42 22.79 0.34 -2.67
C THR A 42 22.11 -0.39 -1.53
N LYS A 43 20.93 0.06 -1.06
CA LYS A 43 20.17 -0.64 -0.01
C LYS A 43 19.70 -2.03 -0.45
N THR A 44 19.32 -2.20 -1.71
CA THR A 44 18.97 -3.52 -2.26
C THR A 44 20.19 -4.44 -2.26
N ALA A 45 21.35 -3.95 -2.72
CA ALA A 45 22.60 -4.72 -2.71
C ALA A 45 23.07 -5.08 -1.30
N GLU A 46 23.05 -4.12 -0.37
CA GLU A 46 23.36 -4.32 1.05
C GLU A 46 22.47 -5.40 1.67
N CYS A 47 21.14 -5.29 1.49
CA CYS A 47 20.16 -6.24 2.03
C CYS A 47 20.39 -7.67 1.52
N LEU A 48 20.79 -7.81 0.26
CA LEU A 48 21.08 -9.10 -0.35
C LEU A 48 22.55 -9.51 -0.18
N SER A 49 23.39 -8.67 0.44
CA SER A 49 24.83 -8.91 0.60
C SER A 49 25.52 -9.26 -0.74
N LEU A 50 25.17 -8.51 -1.79
CA LEU A 50 25.74 -8.70 -3.13
C LEU A 50 27.11 -8.03 -3.23
N ASP A 51 28.04 -8.69 -3.92
CA ASP A 51 29.36 -8.12 -4.24
C ASP A 51 29.22 -7.19 -5.46
N VAL A 52 29.02 -5.90 -5.19
CA VAL A 52 28.84 -4.85 -6.21
C VAL A 52 29.67 -3.61 -5.88
N ASP A 53 30.00 -2.83 -6.89
CA ASP A 53 30.71 -1.55 -6.68
C ASP A 53 29.70 -0.44 -6.39
N GLU A 54 29.49 -0.14 -5.10
CA GLU A 54 28.61 0.94 -4.67
C GLU A 54 29.09 2.33 -5.13
N SER A 55 30.33 2.50 -5.59
CA SER A 55 30.81 3.76 -6.18
C SER A 55 30.39 3.94 -7.64
N ALA A 56 30.01 2.85 -8.33
CA ALA A 56 29.68 2.84 -9.74
C ALA A 56 28.48 3.73 -10.11
N PRO A 57 28.38 4.18 -11.37
CA PRO A 57 27.17 4.81 -11.91
C PRO A 57 25.90 3.98 -11.69
N LYS A 58 24.73 4.63 -11.61
CA LYS A 58 23.45 3.95 -11.25
C LYS A 58 23.09 2.78 -12.18
N ASP A 59 23.25 2.96 -13.48
CA ASP A 59 23.02 1.94 -14.50
C ASP A 59 24.01 0.77 -14.38
N VAL A 60 25.28 1.07 -14.10
CA VAL A 60 26.30 0.05 -13.86
C VAL A 60 26.00 -0.74 -12.58
N LEU A 61 25.65 -0.07 -11.48
CA LEU A 61 25.27 -0.70 -10.22
C LEU A 61 24.00 -1.55 -10.37
N ALA A 62 22.99 -1.05 -11.07
CA ALA A 62 21.77 -1.79 -11.37
C ALA A 62 22.06 -3.06 -12.19
N ARG A 63 22.99 -2.99 -13.15
CA ARG A 63 23.46 -4.15 -13.91
C ARG A 63 24.17 -5.16 -13.02
N GLN A 64 25.11 -4.71 -12.18
CA GLN A 64 25.84 -5.58 -11.25
C GLN A 64 24.89 -6.31 -10.30
N ILE A 65 23.85 -5.63 -9.80
CA ILE A 65 22.81 -6.27 -8.96
C ILE A 65 22.10 -7.39 -9.73
N LEU A 66 21.68 -7.15 -10.98
CA LEU A 66 21.01 -8.19 -11.76
C LEU A 66 21.95 -9.35 -12.11
N GLU A 67 23.20 -9.06 -12.49
CA GLU A 67 24.21 -10.08 -12.78
C GLU A 67 24.51 -10.94 -11.54
N ALA A 68 24.63 -10.32 -10.36
CA ALA A 68 24.81 -11.02 -9.09
C ALA A 68 23.59 -11.87 -8.66
N LEU A 69 22.42 -11.63 -9.27
CA LEU A 69 21.18 -12.40 -9.08
C LEU A 69 20.90 -13.36 -10.25
N ASP A 70 21.90 -13.64 -11.08
CA ASP A 70 21.83 -14.50 -12.26
C ASP A 70 20.78 -14.04 -13.29
N GLN A 71 20.58 -12.73 -13.44
CA GLN A 71 19.68 -12.13 -14.41
C GLN A 71 20.46 -11.31 -15.45
N ALA A 72 20.03 -11.40 -16.72
CA ALA A 72 20.66 -10.67 -17.81
C ALA A 72 20.24 -9.18 -17.82
N TRP A 73 21.18 -8.30 -18.14
CA TRP A 73 20.91 -6.89 -18.36
C TRP A 73 20.44 -6.61 -19.80
N ASP A 74 19.29 -5.96 -19.94
CA ASP A 74 18.77 -5.49 -21.23
C ASP A 74 19.08 -3.99 -21.39
N ARG A 75 19.50 -3.57 -22.60
CA ARG A 75 19.82 -2.16 -22.88
C ARG A 75 18.66 -1.19 -22.62
N SER A 76 17.41 -1.67 -22.68
CA SER A 76 16.20 -0.88 -22.39
C SER A 76 15.97 -0.63 -20.89
N PHE A 77 16.77 -1.22 -19.99
CA PHE A 77 16.67 -1.01 -18.55
C PHE A 77 17.26 0.33 -18.10
N SER A 78 18.04 0.98 -18.96
CA SER A 78 18.57 2.33 -18.74
C SER A 78 18.19 3.27 -19.89
N SER A 79 17.94 4.53 -19.56
CA SER A 79 17.82 5.62 -20.52
C SER A 79 19.02 6.58 -20.43
N THR A 80 19.02 7.61 -21.27
CA THR A 80 20.04 8.67 -21.25
C THR A 80 20.20 9.28 -19.85
N GLY A 81 21.45 9.56 -19.47
CA GLY A 81 21.78 10.12 -18.16
C GLY A 81 21.63 9.14 -17.00
N GLN A 82 21.99 7.86 -17.19
CA GLN A 82 22.09 6.83 -16.15
C GLN A 82 20.80 6.64 -15.34
N THR A 83 19.64 6.90 -15.97
CA THR A 83 18.34 6.77 -15.31
C THR A 83 17.80 5.38 -15.61
N ILE A 84 17.41 4.65 -14.57
CA ILE A 84 16.82 3.33 -14.71
C ILE A 84 15.37 3.51 -15.19
N THR A 85 14.95 2.76 -16.20
CA THR A 85 13.56 2.80 -16.68
C THR A 85 12.65 2.02 -15.72
N LEU A 86 11.33 2.21 -15.79
CA LEU A 86 10.40 1.36 -15.02
C LEU A 86 10.60 -0.13 -15.34
N ARG A 87 10.92 -0.46 -16.60
CA ARG A 87 11.23 -1.84 -17.01
C ARG A 87 12.46 -2.38 -16.28
N GLY A 88 13.52 -1.57 -16.17
CA GLY A 88 14.72 -1.93 -15.40
C GLY A 88 14.45 -2.08 -13.92
N LEU A 89 13.70 -1.16 -13.31
CA LEU A 89 13.31 -1.25 -11.90
C LEU A 89 12.45 -2.49 -11.61
N ASN A 90 11.52 -2.83 -12.50
CA ASN A 90 10.72 -4.06 -12.38
C ASN A 90 11.56 -5.33 -12.53
N ALA A 91 12.60 -5.32 -13.37
CA ALA A 91 13.53 -6.44 -13.46
C ALA A 91 14.31 -6.65 -12.15
N ILE A 92 14.82 -5.56 -11.56
CA ILE A 92 15.51 -5.59 -10.26
C ILE A 92 14.57 -6.04 -9.15
N LEU A 93 13.35 -5.50 -9.13
CA LEU A 93 12.34 -5.85 -8.13
C LEU A 93 11.94 -7.33 -8.21
N ALA A 94 11.67 -7.85 -9.42
CA ALA A 94 11.36 -9.26 -9.62
C ALA A 94 12.51 -10.18 -9.15
N ALA A 95 13.75 -9.83 -9.49
CA ALA A 95 14.93 -10.58 -9.07
C ALA A 95 15.13 -10.56 -7.55
N THR A 96 14.92 -9.39 -6.94
CA THR A 96 15.01 -9.17 -5.49
C THR A 96 13.97 -9.98 -4.74
N GLU A 97 12.69 -9.89 -5.13
CA GLU A 97 11.60 -10.64 -4.51
C GLU A 97 11.80 -12.16 -4.66
N ALA A 98 12.25 -12.61 -5.83
CA ALA A 98 12.57 -14.01 -6.06
C ALA A 98 13.72 -14.51 -5.16
N GLU A 99 14.78 -13.72 -5.00
CA GLU A 99 15.90 -14.09 -4.14
C GLU A 99 15.51 -14.10 -2.66
N LEU A 100 14.77 -13.10 -2.18
CA LEU A 100 14.24 -13.09 -0.82
C LEU A 100 13.36 -14.30 -0.55
N GLN A 101 12.50 -14.67 -1.49
CA GLN A 101 11.68 -15.88 -1.36
C GLN A 101 12.54 -17.15 -1.31
N ARG A 102 13.60 -17.25 -2.14
CA ARG A 102 14.56 -18.37 -2.08
C ARG A 102 15.27 -18.44 -0.74
N ARG A 103 15.70 -17.30 -0.20
CA ARG A 103 16.35 -17.21 1.12
C ARG A 103 15.40 -17.61 2.23
N ALA A 104 14.17 -17.11 2.24
CA ALA A 104 13.16 -17.51 3.22
C ALA A 104 12.93 -19.03 3.22
N VAL A 105 12.87 -19.67 2.03
CA VAL A 105 12.75 -21.13 1.91
C VAL A 105 13.99 -21.88 2.43
N ARG A 106 15.20 -21.32 2.27
CA ARG A 106 16.44 -21.88 2.83
C ARG A 106 16.53 -21.68 4.34
N GLU A 107 16.14 -20.51 4.82
CA GLU A 107 16.16 -20.12 6.23
C GLU A 107 15.14 -20.88 7.07
N MET A 108 13.99 -21.27 6.52
CA MET A 108 13.07 -22.21 7.16
C MET A 108 13.70 -23.58 7.48
N ARG A 109 14.91 -23.87 6.99
CA ARG A 109 15.70 -25.07 7.32
C ARG A 109 16.78 -24.81 8.39
N GLY A 110 16.90 -23.58 8.89
CA GLY A 110 17.80 -23.16 9.98
C GLY A 110 17.03 -22.68 11.22
N VAL A 111 17.69 -22.67 12.39
CA VAL A 111 17.05 -22.40 13.70
C VAL A 111 16.76 -20.91 13.89
N ILE A 112 15.68 -20.42 13.27
CA ILE A 112 15.04 -19.13 13.54
C ILE A 112 13.95 -19.37 14.60
N PRO A 113 13.72 -18.45 15.55
CA PRO A 113 12.58 -18.56 16.45
C PRO A 113 11.30 -18.63 15.61
N THR A 114 10.62 -19.78 15.65
CA THR A 114 9.46 -20.06 14.81
C THR A 114 8.29 -19.20 15.28
N LEU A 115 8.06 -18.09 14.58
CA LEU A 115 6.88 -17.25 14.80
C LEU A 115 5.63 -17.98 14.28
N PRO A 116 4.43 -17.68 14.81
CA PRO A 116 3.21 -18.33 14.37
C PRO A 116 2.93 -18.13 12.87
N ASP A 117 2.45 -19.16 12.18
CA ASP A 117 2.21 -19.13 10.72
C ASP A 117 1.20 -18.06 10.26
N TRP A 118 0.35 -17.57 11.17
CA TRP A 118 -0.61 -16.51 10.88
C TRP A 118 0.01 -15.10 10.90
N PHE A 119 1.19 -14.95 11.47
CA PHE A 119 1.82 -13.66 11.70
C PHE A 119 2.67 -13.24 10.49
N ALA A 120 2.42 -12.05 9.96
CA ALA A 120 3.27 -11.43 8.95
C ALA A 120 4.38 -10.61 9.64
N PRO A 121 5.66 -11.03 9.59
CA PRO A 121 6.75 -10.30 10.24
C PRO A 121 6.91 -8.90 9.66
N ALA A 122 7.23 -7.93 10.52
CA ALA A 122 7.65 -6.62 10.05
C ALA A 122 8.99 -6.72 9.33
N ARG A 123 9.14 -5.93 8.26
CA ARG A 123 10.30 -6.02 7.36
C ARG A 123 11.50 -5.26 7.89
N ASP A 124 11.30 -4.20 8.64
CA ASP A 124 12.37 -3.45 9.26
C ASP A 124 11.96 -2.97 10.65
N LYS A 125 12.92 -2.42 11.39
CA LYS A 125 12.67 -1.96 12.75
C LYS A 125 11.66 -0.81 12.81
N LEU A 126 11.64 0.06 11.80
CA LEU A 126 10.72 1.20 11.75
C LEU A 126 9.29 0.72 11.54
N GLU A 127 9.06 -0.23 10.63
CA GLU A 127 7.77 -0.89 10.46
C GLU A 127 7.35 -1.60 11.74
N ALA A 128 8.25 -2.38 12.37
CA ALA A 128 7.94 -3.09 13.60
C ALA A 128 7.53 -2.10 14.72
N VAL A 129 8.27 -1.00 14.87
CA VAL A 129 7.97 0.06 15.83
C VAL A 129 6.63 0.75 15.52
N ARG A 130 6.36 1.08 14.26
CA ARG A 130 5.10 1.71 13.83
C ARG A 130 3.91 0.78 14.08
N ARG A 131 4.07 -0.53 13.81
CA ARG A 131 3.05 -1.55 14.08
C ARG A 131 2.82 -1.73 15.58
N ILE A 132 3.87 -1.84 16.39
CA ILE A 132 3.73 -1.91 17.85
C ILE A 132 3.03 -0.65 18.39
N SER A 133 3.45 0.54 17.94
CA SER A 133 2.83 1.81 18.34
C SER A 133 1.36 1.91 17.92
N SER A 134 0.98 1.25 16.82
CA SER A 134 -0.41 1.21 16.36
C SER A 134 -1.29 0.31 17.23
N ILE A 135 -0.74 -0.78 17.76
CA ILE A 135 -1.44 -1.69 18.67
C ILE A 135 -1.81 -0.95 19.96
N THR A 136 -0.95 -0.04 20.41
CA THR A 136 -1.14 0.74 21.63
C THR A 136 -2.04 1.97 21.47
N GLY A 137 -2.59 2.20 20.26
CA GLY A 137 -3.41 3.39 19.98
C GLY A 137 -2.63 4.71 19.97
N GLY A 138 -1.30 4.65 19.99
CA GLY A 138 -0.41 5.81 19.97
C GLY A 138 -0.19 6.38 18.56
N ARG A 139 0.33 7.61 18.49
CA ARG A 139 0.85 8.17 17.22
C ARG A 139 2.02 7.31 16.72
N PRO A 140 2.22 7.16 15.39
CA PRO A 140 3.37 6.46 14.85
C PRO A 140 4.67 7.03 15.42
N GLN A 141 5.48 6.19 16.07
CA GLN A 141 6.79 6.60 16.57
C GLN A 141 7.86 6.34 15.50
N ASP A 142 8.79 7.28 15.34
CA ASP A 142 9.99 7.10 14.53
C ASP A 142 11.13 6.49 15.35
N LEU A 143 12.13 5.94 14.66
CA LEU A 143 13.36 5.45 15.29
C LEU A 143 14.10 6.57 16.02
N GLY A 144 14.77 6.22 17.12
CA GLY A 144 15.70 7.10 17.83
C GLY A 144 17.05 7.22 17.12
N PRO A 145 17.99 8.01 17.68
CA PRO A 145 19.33 8.19 17.13
C PRO A 145 20.03 6.86 16.80
N GLY A 146 20.60 6.77 15.60
CA GLY A 146 21.29 5.56 15.11
C GLY A 146 20.36 4.42 14.65
N SER A 147 19.14 4.74 14.19
CA SER A 147 18.15 3.75 13.70
C SER A 147 17.76 2.70 14.75
N LYS A 148 17.77 3.11 16.04
CA LYS A 148 17.42 2.26 17.18
C LYS A 148 15.99 2.51 17.61
N GLU A 149 15.26 1.45 17.91
CA GLU A 149 13.95 1.50 18.53
C GLU A 149 14.02 2.23 19.88
N ARG A 150 13.07 3.16 20.11
CA ARG A 150 12.96 3.89 21.38
C ARG A 150 12.42 2.96 22.46
N LYS A 151 12.92 3.07 23.69
CA LYS A 151 12.39 2.31 24.83
C LYS A 151 10.90 2.60 25.07
N SER A 152 10.45 3.82 24.76
CA SER A 152 9.04 4.26 24.86
C SER A 152 8.07 3.31 24.16
N VAL A 153 8.43 2.79 23.00
CA VAL A 153 7.59 1.86 22.22
C VAL A 153 7.23 0.61 23.03
N LEU A 154 8.17 0.09 23.82
CA LEU A 154 7.97 -1.11 24.65
C LEU A 154 7.26 -0.79 25.96
N THR A 155 7.55 0.35 26.59
CA THR A 155 6.86 0.77 27.82
C THR A 155 5.40 1.11 27.54
N ASP A 156 5.12 1.83 26.45
CA ASP A 156 3.75 2.12 26.01
C ASP A 156 2.99 0.82 25.73
N LEU A 157 3.66 -0.20 25.18
CA LEU A 157 3.07 -1.51 24.95
C LEU A 157 2.70 -2.24 26.25
N VAL A 158 3.61 -2.24 27.23
CA VAL A 158 3.35 -2.82 28.56
C VAL A 158 2.16 -2.16 29.22
N ASP A 159 2.13 -0.83 29.23
CA ASP A 159 1.06 -0.06 29.87
C ASP A 159 -0.29 -0.31 29.18
N ASN A 160 -0.33 -0.28 27.85
CA ASN A 160 -1.58 -0.44 27.10
C ASN A 160 -2.11 -1.88 27.08
N LEU A 161 -1.23 -2.89 27.09
CA LEU A 161 -1.65 -4.30 27.18
C LEU A 161 -1.89 -4.75 28.64
N GLY A 162 -1.65 -3.87 29.62
CA GLY A 162 -1.78 -4.17 31.04
C GLY A 162 -0.88 -5.33 31.47
N LEU A 163 0.33 -5.44 30.91
CA LEU A 163 1.26 -6.51 31.25
C LEU A 163 1.88 -6.22 32.63
N PRO A 164 1.94 -7.20 33.54
CA PRO A 164 2.50 -7.00 34.89
C PRO A 164 4.04 -7.03 34.86
N LEU A 165 4.64 -6.13 34.08
CA LEU A 165 6.08 -6.07 33.82
C LEU A 165 6.70 -4.78 34.37
N ASP A 166 7.92 -4.87 34.90
CA ASP A 166 8.65 -3.70 35.41
C ASP A 166 9.23 -2.87 34.24
N SER A 167 8.66 -1.69 33.99
CA SER A 167 9.10 -0.78 32.94
C SER A 167 10.51 -0.19 33.17
N ARG A 168 11.09 -0.38 34.37
CA ARG A 168 12.49 0.01 34.69
C ARG A 168 13.51 -0.93 34.08
N LEU A 169 13.12 -2.12 33.60
CA LEU A 169 14.00 -3.05 32.90
C LEU A 169 14.74 -2.37 31.74
N THR A 170 15.93 -2.86 31.43
CA THR A 170 16.68 -2.42 30.25
C THR A 170 15.91 -2.76 28.98
N LYS A 171 16.15 -2.06 27.87
CA LYS A 171 15.32 -2.20 26.66
C LYS A 171 15.23 -3.65 26.15
N THR A 172 16.37 -4.35 26.09
CA THR A 172 16.41 -5.76 25.68
C THR A 172 15.75 -6.70 26.68
N LYS A 173 15.92 -6.45 27.98
CA LYS A 173 15.27 -7.26 29.04
C LYS A 173 13.77 -7.01 29.10
N LEU A 174 13.33 -5.79 28.82
CA LEU A 174 11.91 -5.47 28.71
C LEU A 174 11.29 -6.16 27.49
N ALA A 175 11.96 -6.13 26.34
CA ALA A 175 11.49 -6.84 25.15
C ALA A 175 11.43 -8.37 25.34
N GLU A 176 12.47 -8.95 25.95
CA GLU A 176 12.50 -10.37 26.34
C GLU A 176 11.35 -10.72 27.29
N ALA A 177 11.12 -9.90 28.31
CA ALA A 177 10.04 -10.10 29.27
C ALA A 177 8.65 -9.95 28.62
N ILE A 178 8.49 -9.03 27.67
CA ILE A 178 7.25 -8.90 26.87
C ILE A 178 7.03 -10.15 26.03
N ALA A 179 8.05 -10.59 25.27
CA ALA A 179 7.93 -11.78 24.44
C ALA A 179 7.56 -13.01 25.29
N ALA A 180 8.22 -13.19 26.43
CA ALA A 180 7.91 -14.26 27.38
C ALA A 180 6.49 -14.15 27.95
N ALA A 181 6.04 -12.95 28.35
CA ALA A 181 4.69 -12.73 28.87
C ALA A 181 3.59 -12.92 27.83
N LEU A 182 3.95 -12.92 26.54
CA LEU A 182 3.05 -13.09 25.40
C LEU A 182 3.25 -14.42 24.69
N ASP A 183 3.94 -15.38 25.33
CA ASP A 183 4.21 -16.73 24.83
C ASP A 183 4.94 -16.77 23.47
N MET A 184 5.81 -15.79 23.22
CA MET A 184 6.59 -15.68 21.98
C MET A 184 8.04 -16.17 22.14
N PRO A 185 8.62 -16.78 21.10
CA PRO A 185 9.98 -17.28 21.16
C PRO A 185 10.99 -16.13 21.24
N TRP A 186 11.98 -16.29 22.11
CA TRP A 186 13.08 -15.34 22.29
C TRP A 186 14.41 -16.08 22.41
N ASN A 187 15.42 -15.65 21.66
CA ASN A 187 16.77 -16.24 21.70
C ASN A 187 17.85 -15.20 21.38
N ASP A 188 19.10 -15.63 21.24
CA ASP A 188 20.23 -14.74 21.00
C ASP A 188 20.17 -13.96 19.68
N SER A 189 19.34 -14.40 18.71
CA SER A 189 19.09 -13.63 17.49
C SER A 189 18.19 -12.42 17.71
N CYS A 190 17.49 -12.32 18.86
CA CYS A 190 16.52 -11.28 19.19
C CYS A 190 17.16 -9.99 19.73
N TRP A 191 18.46 -9.99 20.01
CA TRP A 191 19.16 -8.84 20.58
C TRP A 191 20.61 -8.76 20.08
N SER A 192 21.22 -7.58 20.19
CA SER A 192 22.64 -7.38 19.86
C SER A 192 23.40 -6.75 21.03
N SER A 193 24.74 -6.88 21.02
CA SER A 193 25.62 -6.14 21.93
C SER A 193 25.30 -4.63 21.87
N GLY A 194 25.11 -4.01 23.05
CA GLY A 194 24.69 -2.61 23.16
C GLY A 194 23.20 -2.35 23.40
N GLN A 195 22.47 -3.30 24.02
CA GLN A 195 21.06 -3.16 24.43
C GLN A 195 20.10 -2.76 23.30
N THR A 196 20.35 -3.27 22.10
CA THR A 196 19.48 -3.04 20.95
C THR A 196 18.69 -4.32 20.66
N VAL A 197 17.39 -4.18 20.49
CA VAL A 197 16.51 -5.28 20.07
C VAL A 197 16.66 -5.42 18.56
N THR A 198 16.92 -6.63 18.06
CA THR A 198 17.01 -6.86 16.62
C THR A 198 15.61 -6.85 16.00
N LEU A 199 15.52 -6.92 14.68
CA LEU A 199 14.23 -7.11 14.02
C LEU A 199 13.54 -8.40 14.47
N ASN A 200 14.28 -9.50 14.66
CA ASN A 200 13.74 -10.77 15.17
C ASN A 200 13.10 -10.59 16.55
N GLY A 201 13.77 -9.84 17.45
CA GLY A 201 13.21 -9.55 18.76
C GLY A 201 11.98 -8.65 18.71
N LEU A 202 11.99 -7.64 17.83
CA LEU A 202 10.81 -6.79 17.63
C LEU A 202 9.64 -7.56 17.01
N ASN A 203 9.90 -8.48 16.09
CA ASN A 203 8.88 -9.34 15.49
C ASN A 203 8.31 -10.35 16.49
N ALA A 204 9.13 -10.88 17.42
CA ALA A 204 8.62 -11.68 18.53
C ALA A 204 7.68 -10.86 19.42
N VAL A 205 8.09 -9.65 19.83
CA VAL A 205 7.25 -8.76 20.65
C VAL A 205 5.95 -8.38 19.92
N LEU A 206 6.06 -8.03 18.63
CA LEU A 206 4.93 -7.64 17.79
C LEU A 206 3.95 -8.80 17.58
N ALA A 207 4.45 -10.02 17.29
CA ALA A 207 3.61 -11.21 17.16
C ALA A 207 2.82 -11.47 18.44
N GLY A 208 3.47 -11.40 19.60
CA GLY A 208 2.82 -11.59 20.89
C GLY A 208 1.81 -10.48 21.20
N ALA A 209 2.14 -9.24 20.86
CA ALA A 209 1.26 -8.09 21.04
C ALA A 209 -0.01 -8.23 20.20
N GLU A 210 0.15 -8.58 18.92
CA GLU A 210 -0.97 -8.89 18.03
C GLU A 210 -1.78 -10.06 18.62
N GLN A 211 -1.14 -11.14 19.07
CA GLN A 211 -1.81 -12.29 19.68
C GLN A 211 -2.61 -11.95 20.95
N ARG A 212 -2.08 -11.11 21.83
CA ARG A 212 -2.75 -10.70 23.07
C ARG A 212 -4.01 -9.91 22.78
N VAL A 213 -3.95 -9.01 21.79
CA VAL A 213 -5.13 -8.28 21.29
C VAL A 213 -6.16 -9.24 20.70
N LEU A 214 -5.73 -10.33 20.04
CA LEU A 214 -6.67 -11.37 19.57
C LEU A 214 -7.44 -12.03 20.72
N HIS A 215 -6.77 -12.41 21.81
CA HIS A 215 -7.42 -13.19 22.87
C HIS A 215 -8.28 -12.35 23.83
N GLY A 216 -8.27 -11.02 23.71
CA GLY A 216 -8.86 -10.07 24.67
C GLY A 216 -10.22 -9.46 24.32
N HIS A 217 -11.04 -10.07 23.45
CA HIS A 217 -12.34 -9.61 22.87
C HIS A 217 -12.22 -9.12 21.41
N GLY A 218 -12.95 -9.75 20.48
CA GLY A 218 -13.21 -9.24 19.10
C GLY A 218 -12.09 -9.38 18.07
N THR A 219 -11.69 -10.61 17.73
CA THR A 219 -10.43 -10.99 17.03
C THR A 219 -10.19 -10.51 15.59
N LYS A 220 -11.19 -10.07 14.81
CA LYS A 220 -10.99 -9.67 13.40
C LYS A 220 -11.42 -8.23 13.12
N LEU A 221 -12.59 -7.85 13.61
CA LEU A 221 -13.16 -6.53 13.40
C LEU A 221 -12.28 -5.41 13.97
N ILE A 222 -11.67 -5.62 15.15
CA ILE A 222 -10.77 -4.63 15.76
C ILE A 222 -9.52 -4.43 14.89
N ARG A 223 -8.89 -5.52 14.41
CA ARG A 223 -7.73 -5.44 13.50
C ARG A 223 -8.07 -4.72 12.20
N LEU A 224 -9.23 -5.05 11.63
CA LEU A 224 -9.71 -4.45 10.40
C LEU A 224 -9.96 -2.95 10.58
N GLN A 225 -10.56 -2.56 11.71
CA GLN A 225 -10.77 -1.15 12.06
C GLN A 225 -9.47 -0.39 12.35
N GLN A 226 -8.52 -1.01 13.05
CA GLN A 226 -7.19 -0.44 13.28
C GLN A 226 -6.45 -0.24 11.95
N GLU A 227 -6.43 -1.24 11.09
CA GLU A 227 -5.82 -1.13 9.76
C GLU A 227 -6.52 -0.05 8.92
N ALA A 228 -7.85 -0.02 8.90
CA ALA A 228 -8.63 1.03 8.22
C ALA A 228 -8.18 2.44 8.65
N ARG A 229 -8.07 2.69 9.95
CA ARG A 229 -7.64 3.99 10.50
C ARG A 229 -6.21 4.34 10.09
N LEU A 230 -5.30 3.36 10.11
CA LEU A 230 -3.91 3.56 9.71
C LEU A 230 -3.77 3.90 8.22
N LEU A 231 -4.49 3.18 7.37
CA LEU A 231 -4.46 3.41 5.92
C LEU A 231 -5.10 4.76 5.58
N VAL A 232 -6.23 5.09 6.18
CA VAL A 232 -6.88 6.41 6.03
C VAL A 232 -5.92 7.53 6.46
N ALA A 233 -5.25 7.41 7.61
CA ALA A 233 -4.31 8.41 8.09
C ALA A 233 -3.09 8.59 7.16
N ALA A 234 -2.52 7.49 6.67
CA ALA A 234 -1.37 7.54 5.77
C ALA A 234 -1.72 8.15 4.41
N LEU A 235 -2.89 7.79 3.86
CA LEU A 235 -3.37 8.35 2.59
C LEU A 235 -3.75 9.82 2.73
N ALA A 236 -4.40 10.22 3.83
CA ALA A 236 -4.73 11.62 4.09
C ALA A 236 -3.46 12.50 4.16
N ALA A 237 -2.39 11.98 4.78
CA ALA A 237 -1.11 12.68 4.86
C ALA A 237 -0.38 12.78 3.50
N SER A 238 -0.62 11.87 2.57
CA SER A 238 0.05 11.85 1.26
C SER A 238 -0.72 12.59 0.15
N CYS A 239 -2.03 12.76 0.29
CA CYS A 239 -2.87 13.38 -0.73
C CYS A 239 -2.73 14.92 -0.73
N PRO A 240 -2.43 15.55 -1.87
CA PRO A 240 -2.48 17.01 -1.98
C PRO A 240 -3.90 17.54 -1.74
N SER A 241 -4.02 18.74 -1.18
CA SER A 241 -5.32 19.41 -0.94
C SER A 241 -6.03 19.89 -2.22
N HIS A 242 -5.31 19.95 -3.34
CA HIS A 242 -5.88 20.27 -4.65
C HIS A 242 -5.20 19.49 -5.75
N TRP A 243 -6.00 18.87 -6.63
CA TRP A 243 -5.54 18.10 -7.77
C TRP A 243 -5.93 18.82 -9.06
N ASP A 244 -4.95 19.45 -9.72
CA ASP A 244 -5.10 19.95 -11.08
C ASP A 244 -4.89 18.80 -12.08
N GLY A 245 -5.87 18.52 -12.93
CA GLY A 245 -5.86 17.35 -13.81
C GLY A 245 -4.69 17.35 -14.79
N ARG A 246 -4.20 18.51 -15.24
CA ARG A 246 -3.04 18.58 -16.15
C ARG A 246 -1.75 18.26 -15.40
N ALA A 247 -1.57 18.87 -14.24
CA ALA A 247 -0.42 18.64 -13.37
C ALA A 247 -0.33 17.17 -12.94
N CYS A 248 -1.43 16.60 -12.45
CA CYS A 248 -1.51 15.20 -12.03
C CYS A 248 -1.15 14.23 -13.18
N VAL A 249 -1.72 14.44 -14.37
CA VAL A 249 -1.40 13.62 -15.55
C VAL A 249 0.06 13.77 -15.96
N GLN A 250 0.61 14.99 -15.96
CA GLN A 250 2.02 15.23 -16.28
C GLN A 250 2.97 14.58 -15.26
N GLU A 251 2.64 14.62 -13.98
CA GLU A 251 3.39 13.97 -12.91
C GLU A 251 3.42 12.44 -13.09
N MET A 252 2.25 11.84 -13.35
CA MET A 252 2.13 10.41 -13.64
C MET A 252 2.94 10.02 -14.89
N LEU A 253 2.90 10.83 -15.95
CA LEU A 253 3.70 10.59 -17.18
C LEU A 253 5.21 10.66 -16.93
N LYS A 254 5.67 11.65 -16.16
CA LYS A 254 7.08 11.78 -15.77
C LYS A 254 7.58 10.58 -14.96
N SER A 255 6.67 9.95 -14.23
CA SER A 255 6.94 8.77 -13.39
C SER A 255 6.70 7.43 -14.12
N GLU A 256 6.52 7.48 -15.45
CA GLU A 256 6.26 6.32 -16.32
C GLU A 256 5.02 5.50 -15.91
N TYR A 257 4.03 6.13 -15.27
CA TYR A 257 2.82 5.43 -14.84
C TYR A 257 1.95 5.02 -16.02
N SER A 258 1.72 3.71 -16.17
CA SER A 258 1.07 3.14 -17.36
C SER A 258 -0.35 3.65 -17.62
N LYS A 259 -1.08 4.04 -16.55
CA LYS A 259 -2.46 4.53 -16.61
C LYS A 259 -2.60 6.04 -16.73
N ALA A 260 -1.49 6.79 -16.74
CA ALA A 260 -1.48 8.26 -16.78
C ALA A 260 -2.32 8.86 -17.93
N ARG A 261 -2.49 8.10 -19.02
CA ARG A 261 -3.24 8.50 -20.21
C ARG A 261 -4.75 8.23 -20.12
N GLY A 262 -5.27 7.67 -19.02
CA GLY A 262 -6.70 7.39 -18.87
C GLY A 262 -7.55 8.63 -18.58
N THR A 263 -8.81 8.65 -19.04
CA THR A 263 -9.76 9.74 -18.69
C THR A 263 -10.16 9.76 -17.22
N GLU A 264 -10.01 8.63 -16.54
CA GLU A 264 -10.26 8.46 -15.09
C GLU A 264 -9.05 8.92 -14.27
N TRP A 265 -8.41 10.02 -14.70
CA TRP A 265 -7.12 10.47 -14.17
C TRP A 265 -7.12 10.65 -12.66
N ALA A 266 -8.23 11.03 -12.04
CA ALA A 266 -8.32 11.21 -10.59
C ALA A 266 -8.16 9.87 -9.85
N GLY A 267 -8.80 8.80 -10.34
CA GLY A 267 -8.63 7.46 -9.77
C GLY A 267 -7.19 6.97 -9.93
N TRP A 268 -6.65 7.14 -11.13
CA TRP A 268 -5.25 6.81 -11.43
C TRP A 268 -4.25 7.60 -10.59
N TYR A 269 -4.51 8.89 -10.34
CA TYR A 269 -3.65 9.73 -9.54
C TYR A 269 -3.70 9.31 -8.06
N PHE A 270 -4.88 8.97 -7.54
CA PHE A 270 -5.02 8.47 -6.18
C PHE A 270 -4.24 7.18 -5.96
N GLU A 271 -4.33 6.22 -6.89
CA GLU A 271 -3.53 5.01 -6.85
C GLU A 271 -2.02 5.33 -6.93
N PHE A 272 -1.63 6.21 -7.87
CA PHE A 272 -0.25 6.62 -8.10
C PHE A 272 0.43 7.23 -6.87
N VAL A 273 -0.25 8.10 -6.11
CA VAL A 273 0.31 8.71 -4.89
C VAL A 273 0.04 7.88 -3.63
N GLY A 274 -1.10 7.21 -3.58
CA GLY A 274 -1.59 6.50 -2.39
C GLY A 274 -0.90 5.17 -2.17
N LEU A 275 -0.76 4.34 -3.20
CA LEU A 275 -0.16 3.01 -3.05
C LEU A 275 1.30 3.08 -2.55
N PRO A 276 2.19 3.92 -3.12
CA PRO A 276 3.55 4.07 -2.58
C PRO A 276 3.55 4.60 -1.14
N ALA A 277 2.62 5.50 -0.77
CA ALA A 277 2.52 5.99 0.59
C ALA A 277 2.18 4.87 1.59
N LEU A 278 1.24 4.00 1.24
CA LEU A 278 0.89 2.83 2.06
C LEU A 278 2.05 1.84 2.19
N ILE A 279 2.72 1.52 1.09
CA ILE A 279 3.88 0.59 1.06
C ILE A 279 5.04 1.13 1.90
N ASN A 280 5.33 2.44 1.77
CA ASN A 280 6.39 3.08 2.53
C ASN A 280 6.07 3.19 4.03
N ALA A 281 4.78 3.35 4.37
CA ALA A 281 4.36 3.47 5.76
C ALA A 281 4.32 2.11 6.48
N TYR A 282 3.74 1.09 5.83
CA TYR A 282 3.33 -0.16 6.48
C TYR A 282 3.70 -1.43 5.71
N GLY A 283 4.30 -1.31 4.53
CA GLY A 283 4.57 -2.44 3.66
C GLY A 283 3.35 -2.96 2.96
N GLY A 284 3.30 -4.27 2.72
CA GLY A 284 2.31 -4.85 1.82
C GLY A 284 2.56 -4.45 0.36
N GLY A 285 1.53 -4.62 -0.46
CA GLY A 285 1.60 -4.32 -1.89
C GLY A 285 0.37 -4.81 -2.64
N PRO A 286 0.31 -4.65 -3.96
CA PRO A 286 -0.79 -5.14 -4.76
C PRO A 286 -0.92 -6.66 -4.67
N VAL A 287 -2.15 -7.17 -4.77
CA VAL A 287 -2.42 -8.61 -4.80
C VAL A 287 -3.40 -8.94 -5.90
N ARG A 288 -3.20 -10.06 -6.58
CA ARG A 288 -4.16 -10.58 -7.57
C ARG A 288 -5.01 -11.68 -6.95
N ILE A 289 -6.32 -11.51 -7.01
CA ILE A 289 -7.31 -12.50 -6.61
C ILE A 289 -8.33 -12.61 -7.74
N GLY A 290 -8.52 -13.81 -8.26
CA GLY A 290 -9.30 -14.03 -9.47
C GLY A 290 -8.74 -13.27 -10.67
N ALA A 291 -9.60 -12.48 -11.32
CA ALA A 291 -9.21 -11.68 -12.49
C ALA A 291 -8.82 -10.24 -12.13
N THR A 292 -8.93 -9.84 -10.85
CA THR A 292 -8.65 -8.49 -10.40
C THR A 292 -7.36 -8.41 -9.62
N GLU A 293 -6.62 -7.34 -9.91
CA GLU A 293 -5.53 -6.87 -9.08
C GLU A 293 -6.09 -5.80 -8.15
N PHE A 294 -6.12 -6.10 -6.87
CA PHE A 294 -6.49 -5.17 -5.81
C PHE A 294 -5.26 -4.33 -5.46
N ASP A 295 -5.48 -3.03 -5.25
CA ASP A 295 -4.38 -2.06 -5.15
C ASP A 295 -3.44 -2.35 -3.98
N TYR A 296 -3.97 -2.77 -2.83
CA TYR A 296 -3.18 -2.92 -1.61
C TYR A 296 -3.62 -4.10 -0.76
N ALA A 297 -2.68 -4.91 -0.30
CA ALA A 297 -2.92 -5.93 0.70
C ALA A 297 -1.81 -5.95 1.73
N ARG A 298 -2.22 -6.07 2.99
CA ARG A 298 -1.34 -6.36 4.13
C ARG A 298 -1.96 -7.47 4.97
N ASN A 299 -2.63 -7.15 6.08
CA ASN A 299 -3.41 -8.15 6.82
C ASN A 299 -4.78 -8.36 6.16
N PHE A 300 -5.32 -7.30 5.56
CA PHE A 300 -6.55 -7.34 4.78
C PHE A 300 -6.32 -6.78 3.37
N VAL A 301 -7.25 -7.09 2.47
CA VAL A 301 -7.24 -6.59 1.09
C VAL A 301 -8.01 -5.28 1.03
N TRP A 302 -7.41 -4.28 0.40
CA TRP A 302 -7.92 -2.93 0.22
C TRP A 302 -7.78 -2.48 -1.23
N ASP A 303 -8.74 -1.68 -1.65
CA ASP A 303 -8.77 -1.15 -3.00
C ASP A 303 -9.06 0.35 -2.98
N LEU A 304 -8.31 1.12 -3.76
CA LEU A 304 -8.35 2.59 -3.72
C LEU A 304 -9.31 3.08 -4.78
N LYS A 305 -10.34 3.81 -4.37
CA LYS A 305 -11.33 4.40 -5.27
C LYS A 305 -11.42 5.91 -5.10
N THR A 306 -11.84 6.57 -6.16
CA THR A 306 -12.17 8.01 -6.10
C THR A 306 -13.62 8.22 -6.51
N HIS A 307 -14.26 9.15 -5.82
CA HIS A 307 -15.57 9.65 -6.17
C HIS A 307 -15.50 11.18 -6.31
N GLY A 308 -16.10 11.69 -7.39
CA GLY A 308 -16.07 13.12 -7.69
C GLY A 308 -17.48 13.65 -7.81
N GLN A 309 -17.82 14.65 -6.98
CA GLN A 309 -19.13 15.28 -6.92
C GLN A 309 -18.98 16.80 -7.09
N GLU A 310 -19.82 17.43 -7.92
CA GLU A 310 -19.82 18.88 -8.04
C GLU A 310 -20.37 19.52 -6.76
N LYS A 311 -19.75 20.61 -6.32
CA LYS A 311 -20.19 21.39 -5.14
C LYS A 311 -20.26 20.56 -3.85
N LEU A 312 -19.47 19.49 -3.74
CA LEU A 312 -19.30 18.77 -2.49
C LEU A 312 -18.58 19.68 -1.49
N ALA A 313 -19.24 20.00 -0.38
CA ALA A 313 -18.70 20.93 0.63
C ALA A 313 -18.44 20.27 1.98
N SER A 314 -18.99 19.08 2.23
CA SER A 314 -18.83 18.36 3.49
C SER A 314 -19.07 16.85 3.32
N PRO A 315 -18.51 16.01 4.22
CA PRO A 315 -18.66 14.55 4.16
C PRO A 315 -20.13 14.08 4.19
N GLU A 316 -20.96 14.75 5.01
CA GLU A 316 -22.41 14.47 5.16
C GLU A 316 -23.22 14.63 3.86
N LYS A 317 -22.65 15.35 2.88
CA LYS A 317 -23.30 15.66 1.60
C LYS A 317 -22.84 14.74 0.47
N VAL A 318 -21.97 13.78 0.75
CA VAL A 318 -21.55 12.77 -0.23
C VAL A 318 -22.79 12.01 -0.72
N SER A 319 -22.86 11.79 -2.03
CA SER A 319 -23.98 11.16 -2.70
C SER A 319 -23.55 10.50 -3.99
N GLY A 320 -24.46 9.77 -4.64
CA GLY A 320 -24.15 9.04 -5.85
C GLY A 320 -23.41 7.73 -5.58
N GLU A 321 -22.68 7.27 -6.59
CA GLU A 321 -22.15 5.92 -6.65
C GLU A 321 -20.64 5.94 -6.91
N ALA A 322 -19.92 5.01 -6.28
CA ALA A 322 -18.51 4.74 -6.54
C ALA A 322 -18.36 3.37 -7.20
N LEU A 323 -17.82 3.36 -8.42
CA LEU A 323 -17.58 2.12 -9.18
C LEU A 323 -16.46 1.30 -8.52
N LEU A 324 -16.79 0.08 -8.14
CA LEU A 324 -15.88 -0.89 -7.52
C LEU A 324 -15.29 -1.85 -8.57
N ASN A 325 -14.71 -2.95 -8.09
CA ASN A 325 -14.14 -4.01 -8.92
C ASN A 325 -15.21 -4.99 -9.43
N ASP A 326 -14.79 -5.98 -10.23
CA ASP A 326 -15.71 -6.99 -10.74
C ASP A 326 -16.31 -7.81 -9.59
N HIS A 327 -17.60 -8.14 -9.75
CA HIS A 327 -18.38 -8.78 -8.72
C HIS A 327 -17.79 -10.13 -8.29
N GLU A 328 -17.35 -10.94 -9.25
CA GLU A 328 -16.80 -12.27 -9.02
C GLU A 328 -15.50 -12.22 -8.20
N SER A 329 -14.55 -11.33 -8.55
CA SER A 329 -13.31 -11.21 -7.81
C SER A 329 -13.51 -10.59 -6.42
N ILE A 330 -14.54 -9.74 -6.22
CA ILE A 330 -14.93 -9.27 -4.88
C ILE A 330 -15.42 -10.44 -4.03
N LEU A 331 -16.32 -11.28 -4.57
CA LEU A 331 -16.82 -12.47 -3.87
C LEU A 331 -15.69 -13.46 -3.56
N GLN A 332 -14.80 -13.71 -4.52
CA GLN A 332 -13.63 -14.55 -4.31
C GLN A 332 -12.69 -13.97 -3.24
N CYS A 333 -12.49 -12.66 -3.21
CA CYS A 333 -11.67 -12.01 -2.20
C CYS A 333 -12.28 -12.18 -0.79
N VAL A 334 -13.58 -11.94 -0.61
CA VAL A 334 -14.22 -12.12 0.69
C VAL A 334 -14.32 -13.58 1.11
N ASP A 335 -14.35 -14.53 0.18
CA ASP A 335 -14.30 -15.96 0.47
C ASP A 335 -12.89 -16.39 0.92
N GLU A 336 -11.86 -16.07 0.13
CA GLU A 336 -10.48 -16.48 0.40
C GLU A 336 -9.80 -15.72 1.55
N ARG A 337 -10.13 -14.44 1.73
CA ARG A 337 -9.51 -13.53 2.71
C ARG A 337 -10.46 -13.16 3.85
N GLY A 338 -11.71 -13.57 3.75
CA GLY A 338 -12.75 -13.32 4.74
C GLY A 338 -13.22 -11.86 4.83
N SER A 339 -12.67 -10.93 4.06
CA SER A 339 -13.07 -9.52 4.02
C SER A 339 -12.41 -8.77 2.88
N ILE A 340 -13.06 -7.70 2.42
CA ILE A 340 -12.52 -6.72 1.47
C ILE A 340 -12.82 -5.30 1.96
N GLY A 341 -11.85 -4.41 1.80
CA GLY A 341 -12.00 -2.99 2.10
C GLY A 341 -11.87 -2.10 0.85
N PHE A 342 -12.56 -0.97 0.88
CA PHE A 342 -12.48 0.09 -0.13
C PHE A 342 -12.14 1.41 0.54
N LEU A 343 -11.01 2.00 0.16
CA LEU A 343 -10.57 3.32 0.59
C LEU A 343 -11.04 4.32 -0.45
N ILE A 344 -12.11 5.06 -0.17
CA ILE A 344 -12.77 5.93 -1.14
C ILE A 344 -12.50 7.40 -0.80
N LEU A 345 -11.74 8.07 -1.66
CA LEU A 345 -11.56 9.52 -1.59
C LEU A 345 -12.69 10.20 -2.36
N SER A 346 -13.54 10.93 -1.63
CA SER A 346 -14.61 11.77 -2.19
C SER A 346 -14.17 13.23 -2.22
N GLY A 347 -14.31 13.87 -3.38
CA GLY A 347 -13.87 15.25 -3.56
C GLY A 347 -14.79 16.12 -4.41
N ALA A 348 -14.67 17.43 -4.22
CA ALA A 348 -15.33 18.43 -5.03
C ALA A 348 -14.68 18.48 -6.42
N SER A 349 -15.40 18.01 -7.44
CA SER A 349 -14.92 18.05 -8.83
C SER A 349 -15.32 19.37 -9.50
N SER A 350 -14.38 19.97 -10.24
CA SER A 350 -14.71 21.03 -11.21
C SER A 350 -14.65 20.50 -12.64
N PHE A 351 -15.54 21.02 -13.47
CA PHE A 351 -15.58 20.80 -14.91
C PHE A 351 -15.34 22.10 -15.69
N ASP A 352 -14.93 23.18 -15.01
CA ASP A 352 -14.68 24.47 -15.65
C ASP A 352 -13.46 24.34 -16.57
N GLY A 353 -13.63 24.72 -17.84
CA GLY A 353 -12.61 24.52 -18.87
C GLY A 353 -12.49 23.08 -19.39
N PHE A 354 -13.54 22.25 -19.23
CA PHE A 354 -13.50 20.85 -19.68
C PHE A 354 -13.28 20.68 -21.19
N ILE A 355 -13.64 21.67 -22.02
CA ILE A 355 -13.46 21.63 -23.47
C ILE A 355 -11.96 21.68 -23.81
N GLU A 356 -11.26 22.66 -23.24
CA GLU A 356 -9.82 22.86 -23.38
C GLU A 356 -9.05 21.70 -22.75
N PHE A 357 -9.54 21.18 -21.63
CA PHE A 357 -8.96 20.00 -20.99
C PHE A 357 -9.13 18.73 -21.82
N ASP A 358 -10.31 18.45 -22.39
CA ASP A 358 -10.51 17.30 -23.27
C ASP A 358 -9.64 17.43 -24.54
N ALA A 359 -9.59 18.60 -25.16
CA ALA A 359 -8.74 18.84 -26.33
C ALA A 359 -7.26 18.54 -26.03
N TRP A 360 -6.74 19.06 -24.91
CA TRP A 360 -5.38 18.77 -24.47
C TRP A 360 -5.17 17.28 -24.17
N HIS A 361 -6.10 16.66 -23.46
CA HIS A 361 -5.98 15.26 -23.04
C HIS A 361 -6.07 14.31 -24.23
N ARG A 362 -6.87 14.61 -25.26
CA ARG A 362 -6.92 13.86 -26.52
C ARG A 362 -5.58 13.90 -27.24
N LYS A 363 -4.97 15.10 -27.37
CA LYS A 363 -3.62 15.25 -27.94
C LYS A 363 -2.60 14.39 -27.18
N MET A 364 -2.66 14.40 -25.85
CA MET A 364 -1.77 13.59 -25.01
C MET A 364 -1.96 12.08 -25.20
N ARG A 365 -3.20 11.62 -25.41
CA ARG A 365 -3.53 10.21 -25.70
C ARG A 365 -3.23 9.77 -27.13
N GLY A 366 -2.78 10.68 -28.01
CA GLY A 366 -2.65 10.41 -29.44
C GLY A 366 -3.99 10.24 -30.17
N ALA A 367 -5.08 10.75 -29.60
CA ALA A 367 -6.39 10.74 -30.23
C ALA A 367 -6.56 11.96 -31.14
N SER A 368 -7.27 11.78 -32.26
CA SER A 368 -7.69 12.87 -33.15
C SER A 368 -8.52 13.91 -32.42
N GLU A 369 -8.71 15.11 -32.95
CA GLU A 369 -9.62 16.09 -32.35
C GLU A 369 -11.06 15.57 -32.25
N SER A 370 -11.81 16.07 -31.27
CA SER A 370 -13.23 15.73 -31.15
C SER A 370 -13.98 16.32 -32.33
N ARG A 371 -14.63 15.47 -33.13
CA ARG A 371 -15.59 15.91 -34.16
C ARG A 371 -16.98 16.24 -33.60
N SER A 372 -17.21 15.95 -32.32
CA SER A 372 -18.49 16.23 -31.65
C SER A 372 -18.57 17.70 -31.25
N PRO A 373 -19.68 18.39 -31.53
CA PRO A 373 -19.94 19.74 -31.02
C PRO A 373 -20.14 19.77 -29.49
N ARG A 374 -20.30 18.60 -28.86
CA ARG A 374 -20.34 18.41 -27.40
C ARG A 374 -19.23 17.44 -27.00
N PRO A 375 -18.03 17.94 -26.67
CA PRO A 375 -16.93 17.07 -26.26
C PRO A 375 -17.25 16.40 -24.92
N ARG A 376 -16.48 15.36 -24.58
CA ARG A 376 -16.69 14.61 -23.34
C ARG A 376 -16.47 15.55 -22.15
N ARG A 377 -17.45 15.59 -21.24
CA ARG A 377 -17.34 16.33 -19.98
C ARG A 377 -16.36 15.61 -19.04
N LEU A 378 -15.10 16.04 -19.03
CA LEU A 378 -14.05 15.50 -18.18
C LEU A 378 -13.85 16.37 -16.94
N LYS A 379 -13.61 15.72 -15.79
CA LYS A 379 -13.20 16.40 -14.55
C LYS A 379 -11.88 17.12 -14.83
N VAL A 380 -11.82 18.41 -14.54
CA VAL A 380 -10.63 19.25 -14.74
C VAL A 380 -9.79 19.28 -13.47
N SER A 381 -10.44 19.32 -12.31
CA SER A 381 -9.77 19.25 -11.01
C SER A 381 -10.60 18.51 -9.98
N LEU A 382 -9.95 18.13 -8.89
CA LEU A 382 -10.57 17.53 -7.71
C LEU A 382 -9.97 18.18 -6.44
N HIS A 383 -10.82 18.60 -5.52
CA HIS A 383 -10.43 18.95 -4.16
C HIS A 383 -10.90 17.84 -3.22
N PRO A 384 -10.01 17.08 -2.56
CA PRO A 384 -10.41 16.09 -1.57
C PRO A 384 -11.25 16.72 -0.45
N VAL A 385 -12.35 16.06 -0.07
CA VAL A 385 -13.25 16.50 1.02
C VAL A 385 -13.27 15.48 2.14
N THR A 386 -13.38 14.19 1.80
CA THR A 386 -13.32 13.12 2.80
C THR A 386 -12.70 11.86 2.21
N LEU A 387 -12.00 11.10 3.05
CA LEU A 387 -11.50 9.78 2.76
C LEU A 387 -12.14 8.80 3.74
N GLN A 388 -12.89 7.83 3.21
CA GLN A 388 -13.66 6.88 4.00
C GLN A 388 -13.25 5.44 3.67
N ALA A 389 -13.10 4.61 4.70
CA ALA A 389 -12.87 3.18 4.59
C ALA A 389 -14.19 2.43 4.75
N TYR A 390 -14.62 1.74 3.69
CA TYR A 390 -15.78 0.86 3.68
C TYR A 390 -15.30 -0.59 3.67
N VAL A 391 -16.00 -1.48 4.39
CA VAL A 391 -15.56 -2.86 4.57
C VAL A 391 -16.74 -3.80 4.45
N PHE A 392 -16.53 -4.95 3.81
CA PHE A 392 -17.48 -6.06 3.77
C PHE A 392 -16.78 -7.34 4.24
N GLN A 393 -17.40 -8.07 5.16
CA GLN A 393 -16.86 -9.29 5.78
C GLN A 393 -17.67 -10.51 5.36
N GLY A 394 -17.04 -11.34 4.52
CA GLY A 394 -17.64 -12.55 3.99
C GLY A 394 -18.75 -12.30 2.96
N THR A 395 -19.13 -13.36 2.26
CA THR A 395 -20.12 -13.32 1.18
C THR A 395 -21.50 -12.87 1.65
N ALA A 396 -21.91 -13.27 2.85
CA ALA A 396 -23.23 -12.92 3.39
C ALA A 396 -23.44 -11.40 3.54
N GLU A 397 -22.41 -10.66 3.96
CA GLU A 397 -22.50 -9.19 4.10
C GLU A 397 -22.57 -8.50 2.73
N VAL A 398 -21.86 -9.03 1.72
CA VAL A 398 -21.92 -8.52 0.34
C VAL A 398 -23.32 -8.73 -0.25
N GLU A 399 -23.90 -9.92 -0.09
CA GLU A 399 -25.25 -10.23 -0.57
C GLU A 399 -26.32 -9.42 0.17
N GLN A 400 -26.17 -9.22 1.48
CA GLN A 400 -27.07 -8.35 2.25
C GLN A 400 -26.98 -6.89 1.77
N ALA A 401 -25.77 -6.38 1.54
CA ALA A 401 -25.58 -5.04 1.01
C ALA A 401 -26.17 -4.86 -0.40
N LEU A 402 -26.18 -5.91 -1.22
CA LEU A 402 -26.90 -5.94 -2.50
C LEU A 402 -28.42 -5.88 -2.30
N ALA A 403 -28.96 -6.67 -1.38
CA ALA A 403 -30.39 -6.70 -1.05
C ALA A 403 -30.89 -5.34 -0.53
N ASP A 404 -30.11 -4.68 0.32
CA ASP A 404 -30.43 -3.35 0.88
C ASP A 404 -30.18 -2.21 -0.12
N GLY A 405 -29.58 -2.54 -1.27
CA GLY A 405 -29.21 -1.60 -2.32
C GLY A 405 -28.11 -0.62 -1.89
N VAL A 406 -27.30 -0.99 -0.89
CA VAL A 406 -26.01 -0.35 -0.56
C VAL A 406 -25.01 -0.64 -1.68
N LEU A 407 -25.01 -1.87 -2.19
CA LEU A 407 -24.31 -2.26 -3.41
C LEU A 407 -25.30 -2.42 -4.56
N LYS A 408 -24.84 -2.14 -5.79
CA LYS A 408 -25.60 -2.40 -7.02
C LYS A 408 -24.74 -3.09 -8.06
N VAL A 409 -25.36 -3.91 -8.90
CA VAL A 409 -24.66 -4.56 -10.02
C VAL A 409 -24.57 -3.60 -11.21
N PHE A 410 -23.35 -3.22 -11.57
CA PHE A 410 -23.03 -2.43 -12.75
C PHE A 410 -22.73 -3.31 -13.97
N ARG A 411 -23.57 -3.25 -15.00
CA ARG A 411 -23.38 -4.00 -16.25
C ARG A 411 -22.53 -3.20 -17.24
N GLN A 412 -21.27 -3.58 -17.39
CA GLN A 412 -20.24 -2.88 -18.19
C GLN A 412 -20.40 -2.94 -19.72
N GLY A 413 -21.45 -3.56 -20.24
CA GLY A 413 -21.63 -3.80 -21.68
C GLY A 413 -20.73 -4.92 -22.22
N HIS A 414 -20.26 -4.79 -23.46
CA HIS A 414 -19.48 -5.84 -24.16
C HIS A 414 -18.02 -5.44 -24.40
N GLN A 415 -17.15 -6.43 -24.50
CA GLN A 415 -15.78 -6.30 -24.97
C GLN A 415 -15.76 -6.01 -26.49
N PRO A 416 -14.65 -5.50 -27.05
CA PRO A 416 -14.48 -5.39 -28.51
C PRO A 416 -14.64 -6.72 -29.25
N SER A 417 -14.38 -7.84 -28.56
CA SER A 417 -14.61 -9.21 -29.04
C SER A 417 -16.09 -9.62 -29.10
N GLY A 418 -17.02 -8.75 -28.67
CA GLY A 418 -18.46 -9.03 -28.59
C GLY A 418 -18.88 -9.81 -27.35
N LYS A 419 -17.95 -10.35 -26.54
CA LYS A 419 -18.30 -11.04 -25.29
C LYS A 419 -18.77 -10.05 -24.20
N PRO A 420 -19.76 -10.40 -23.37
CA PRO A 420 -20.16 -9.54 -22.26
C PRO A 420 -18.97 -9.34 -21.30
N ARG A 421 -18.78 -8.11 -20.84
CA ARG A 421 -17.81 -7.81 -19.77
C ARG A 421 -18.38 -8.30 -18.45
N ARG A 422 -17.50 -8.81 -17.58
CA ARG A 422 -17.89 -9.20 -16.22
C ARG A 422 -18.54 -8.01 -15.51
N PRO A 423 -19.66 -8.19 -14.79
CA PRO A 423 -20.29 -7.11 -14.06
C PRO A 423 -19.37 -6.59 -12.95
N LYS A 424 -19.49 -5.30 -12.66
CA LYS A 424 -18.86 -4.66 -11.49
C LYS A 424 -19.92 -4.39 -10.42
N LEU A 425 -19.47 -3.96 -9.26
CA LEU A 425 -20.34 -3.40 -8.24
C LEU A 425 -20.21 -1.88 -8.19
N ASP A 426 -21.30 -1.19 -7.86
CA ASP A 426 -21.32 0.21 -7.45
C ASP A 426 -21.65 0.29 -5.96
N LEU A 427 -20.90 1.09 -5.20
CA LEU A 427 -21.25 1.44 -3.82
C LEU A 427 -22.10 2.71 -3.81
N VAL A 428 -23.31 2.63 -3.26
CA VAL A 428 -24.20 3.78 -3.07
C VAL A 428 -23.79 4.52 -1.81
N LEU A 429 -22.99 5.58 -1.96
CA LEU A 429 -22.24 6.20 -0.87
C LEU A 429 -23.13 6.70 0.28
N ARG A 430 -24.22 7.39 -0.03
CA ARG A 430 -25.15 7.89 0.99
C ARG A 430 -25.77 6.75 1.80
N LYS A 431 -26.23 5.70 1.13
CA LYS A 431 -26.81 4.54 1.81
C LYS A 431 -25.77 3.81 2.66
N ALA A 432 -24.54 3.70 2.17
CA ALA A 432 -23.44 3.08 2.91
C ALA A 432 -23.11 3.87 4.19
N GLN A 433 -23.15 5.20 4.14
CA GLN A 433 -23.01 6.07 5.32
C GLN A 433 -24.18 5.90 6.29
N GLU A 434 -25.43 5.94 5.79
CA GLU A 434 -26.65 5.75 6.60
C GLU A 434 -26.71 4.37 7.26
N ALA A 435 -26.18 3.33 6.60
CA ALA A 435 -26.06 1.98 7.13
C ALA A 435 -24.92 1.80 8.13
N GLY A 436 -24.09 2.82 8.37
CA GLY A 436 -22.98 2.77 9.34
C GLY A 436 -21.80 1.89 8.91
N ILE A 437 -21.62 1.66 7.60
CA ILE A 437 -20.58 0.77 7.05
C ILE A 437 -19.19 1.45 7.01
N VAL A 438 -19.13 2.76 7.25
CA VAL A 438 -17.87 3.51 7.32
C VAL A 438 -17.09 3.10 8.58
N MET A 439 -15.96 2.41 8.38
CA MET A 439 -15.14 1.87 9.45
C MET A 439 -14.12 2.88 10.00
N ALA A 440 -13.63 3.75 9.12
CA ALA A 440 -12.71 4.85 9.45
C ALA A 440 -12.90 6.00 8.46
N GLN A 441 -12.63 7.22 8.90
CA GLN A 441 -12.80 8.44 8.10
C GLN A 441 -11.73 9.48 8.44
N HIS A 442 -11.34 10.24 7.43
CA HIS A 442 -10.60 11.50 7.58
C HIS A 442 -11.27 12.57 6.73
N ASP A 443 -11.52 13.73 7.33
CA ASP A 443 -12.10 14.88 6.64
C ASP A 443 -11.01 15.91 6.40
N PHE A 444 -10.85 16.29 5.14
CA PHE A 444 -9.87 17.29 4.75
C PHE A 444 -10.37 18.66 5.18
N ALA A 445 -9.45 19.53 5.62
CA ALA A 445 -9.79 20.91 5.93
C ALA A 445 -10.34 21.61 4.68
N ALA A 446 -11.42 22.37 4.86
CA ALA A 446 -12.12 23.10 3.80
C ALA A 446 -11.26 24.21 3.17
#